data_AF-A0A962YTT8-F1
#
_entry.id   AF-A0A962YTT8-F1
#
_cell.length_a   1.000
_cell.length_b   1.000
_cell.length_c   1.000
_cell.angle_alpha   90.00
_cell.angle_beta   90.00
_cell.angle_gamma   90.00
#
_symmetry.space_group_name_H-M   'P 1'
#
loop_
_entity.id
_entity.type
_entity.pdbx_description
1 polymer ?
#
loop_
_entity_poly.entity_id
_entity_poly.type
_entity_poly.pdbx_seq_one_letter_code
_entity_poly.pdbx_strand_id
1 'polypeptide(L)'
;MNARNLMKMLATALVVGLMASPMALAAGPGGGNGGGGGGNRPPTGETTGNNLSFPVIWAEGVTKVLRGTPGEVETEGAYWYQWGTNGTDPDVVPASCPSDPDEDPDEEPGKGFCDDGVVGTLTIPAGVPVANNPLPLVRAYLQKDPLNTWQAGSANGSTTSVDVDWIDWGDNLESVDWYTRSQVRTEVVLFKDLTEPMTEYEMRHVFGWGINEVHGLAVSLDGEVQEGPGTQATVYSPCARLTIQKLLVAREILPDDALDWVPQQGWTERYSGTEYINEPIFNKAVYAGGDGPGYYSAEINVKGRIIYGYTWNVRQLHDLTGVPPTAAGDYRITFSLDDTCGTVDLNTSLAMAEILVPTEEEIALAAEEEEDGSDTGGATAVLDKDLNLTYIDVRILERGGGGGNAGGNNAGGNDKGNGPKK
;
A
#
# COMPACT_ATOMS: atom_id res chain seq x y z
N MET A 1 26.66 31.29 -37.70
CA MET A 1 27.65 30.25 -38.05
C MET A 1 29.03 30.90 -38.12
N ASN A 2 29.94 30.52 -37.22
CA ASN A 2 31.35 30.84 -37.35
C ASN A 2 32.17 29.63 -36.90
N ALA A 3 33.03 29.18 -37.80
CA ALA A 3 33.80 27.96 -37.73
C ALA A 3 35.04 28.16 -36.86
N ARG A 4 35.00 27.64 -35.63
CA ARG A 4 36.18 27.39 -34.80
C ARG A 4 35.75 26.54 -33.61
N ASN A 5 35.72 25.22 -33.82
CA ASN A 5 36.02 24.15 -32.85
C ASN A 5 35.65 22.76 -33.43
N LEU A 6 36.05 22.53 -34.69
CA LEU A 6 36.00 21.23 -35.35
C LEU A 6 37.45 20.75 -35.52
N MET A 7 38.05 20.17 -34.48
CA MET A 7 39.21 19.27 -34.57
C MET A 7 39.62 18.77 -33.17
N LYS A 8 38.87 17.80 -32.66
CA LYS A 8 39.41 16.69 -31.86
C LYS A 8 38.61 15.45 -32.23
N MET A 9 38.96 14.86 -33.37
CA MET A 9 38.50 13.55 -33.79
C MET A 9 39.36 12.45 -33.13
N LEU A 10 38.64 11.43 -32.67
CA LEU A 10 38.95 10.00 -32.68
C LEU A 10 40.11 9.44 -31.84
N ALA A 11 39.73 8.70 -30.79
CA ALA A 11 40.17 7.32 -30.58
C ALA A 11 39.15 6.53 -29.73
N THR A 12 38.21 5.89 -30.42
CA THR A 12 37.87 4.45 -30.30
C THR A 12 38.20 3.74 -28.99
N ALA A 13 37.17 3.39 -28.21
CA ALA A 13 37.07 2.09 -27.52
C ALA A 13 35.64 1.83 -27.06
N LEU A 14 35.11 0.72 -27.54
CA LEU A 14 33.88 0.05 -27.16
C LEU A 14 33.93 -0.36 -25.68
N VAL A 15 33.01 0.13 -24.83
CA VAL A 15 32.68 -0.50 -23.54
C VAL A 15 31.17 -0.39 -23.32
N VAL A 16 30.50 -1.53 -23.47
CA VAL A 16 29.18 -1.81 -22.91
C VAL A 16 29.34 -1.86 -21.39
N GLY A 17 28.73 -0.91 -20.68
CA GLY A 17 28.72 -0.86 -19.23
C GLY A 17 27.35 -1.22 -18.70
N LEU A 18 27.13 -2.51 -18.45
CA LEU A 18 26.15 -3.00 -17.48
C LEU A 18 26.53 -2.42 -16.11
N MET A 19 25.73 -1.48 -15.61
CA MET A 19 25.74 -1.10 -14.19
C MET A 19 24.67 -1.94 -13.49
N ALA A 20 25.02 -3.18 -13.19
CA ALA A 20 24.40 -3.90 -12.10
C ALA A 20 25.00 -3.36 -10.80
N SER A 21 24.20 -2.69 -9.98
CA SER A 21 24.58 -2.42 -8.59
C SER A 21 24.25 -3.62 -7.72
N PRO A 22 25.21 -4.10 -6.89
CA PRO A 22 25.04 -5.28 -6.07
C PRO A 22 24.41 -4.91 -4.73
N MET A 23 23.35 -5.59 -4.32
CA MET A 23 23.12 -5.83 -2.91
C MET A 23 23.54 -7.25 -2.58
N ALA A 24 24.59 -7.33 -1.79
CA ALA A 24 25.23 -8.54 -1.33
C ALA A 24 24.29 -9.33 -0.42
N LEU A 25 23.93 -10.53 -0.87
CA LEU A 25 23.65 -11.64 0.04
C LEU A 25 24.92 -11.99 0.80
N ALA A 26 24.85 -11.97 2.12
CA ALA A 26 25.78 -12.73 2.96
C ALA A 26 25.29 -14.18 3.03
N ALA A 27 25.61 -14.97 2.01
CA ALA A 27 25.55 -16.44 2.08
C ALA A 27 26.89 -16.95 2.62
N GLY A 28 26.88 -17.54 3.84
CA GLY A 28 28.01 -18.30 4.37
C GLY A 28 28.20 -19.62 3.61
N PRO A 29 29.43 -20.16 3.51
CA PRO A 29 29.73 -21.28 2.62
C PRO A 29 29.59 -22.66 3.28
N GLY A 30 29.12 -23.63 2.49
CA GLY A 30 29.20 -25.07 2.73
C GLY A 30 27.84 -25.69 3.06
N GLY A 31 27.28 -26.65 2.35
CA GLY A 31 27.83 -27.62 1.40
C GLY A 31 27.15 -28.95 1.69
N GLY A 32 26.20 -29.37 0.85
CA GLY A 32 25.45 -30.61 1.05
C GLY A 32 24.41 -30.82 -0.04
N ASN A 33 24.75 -31.68 -0.98
CA ASN A 33 23.92 -32.14 -2.08
C ASN A 33 22.82 -33.09 -1.56
N GLY A 34 21.55 -32.83 -1.87
CA GLY A 34 20.41 -33.71 -1.59
C GLY A 34 19.09 -33.06 -2.00
N GLY A 35 18.35 -33.68 -2.91
CA GLY A 35 17.15 -33.13 -3.52
C GLY A 35 15.84 -33.35 -2.74
N GLY A 36 14.78 -32.69 -3.23
CA GLY A 36 13.38 -32.92 -2.88
C GLY A 36 12.88 -32.19 -1.64
N GLY A 37 11.78 -31.43 -1.77
CA GLY A 37 10.93 -31.03 -0.63
C GLY A 37 10.57 -29.54 -0.55
N GLY A 38 9.35 -29.23 -1.03
CA GLY A 38 8.34 -28.35 -0.40
C GLY A 38 8.75 -26.99 0.16
N GLY A 39 8.30 -25.92 -0.49
CA GLY A 39 8.36 -24.56 0.04
C GLY A 39 7.32 -24.32 1.13
N ASN A 40 7.78 -24.10 2.37
CA ASN A 40 6.95 -23.68 3.51
C ASN A 40 7.61 -22.54 4.30
N ARG A 41 8.12 -21.53 3.59
CA ARG A 41 8.44 -20.23 4.17
C ARG A 41 7.53 -19.19 3.54
N PRO A 42 7.13 -18.12 4.27
CA PRO A 42 6.58 -16.93 3.63
C PRO A 42 7.49 -16.62 2.45
N PRO A 43 6.98 -16.42 1.23
CA PRO A 43 7.81 -16.35 0.03
C PRO A 43 8.94 -15.36 0.27
N THR A 44 10.17 -15.87 0.44
CA THR A 44 11.35 -15.05 0.64
C THR A 44 11.81 -14.60 -0.73
N GLY A 45 11.03 -13.70 -1.32
CA GLY A 45 11.21 -13.18 -2.66
C GLY A 45 9.86 -12.96 -3.34
N GLU A 46 9.56 -11.72 -3.68
CA GLU A 46 8.47 -11.39 -4.60
C GLU A 46 8.82 -11.96 -5.97
N THR A 47 8.20 -13.07 -6.34
CA THR A 47 8.48 -13.75 -7.62
C THR A 47 7.61 -13.22 -8.74
N THR A 48 6.41 -12.71 -8.43
CA THR A 48 5.42 -12.14 -9.36
C THR A 48 4.53 -11.08 -8.68
N GLY A 49 3.84 -10.25 -9.49
CA GLY A 49 2.88 -9.24 -9.00
C GLY A 49 1.55 -9.84 -8.53
N ASN A 50 0.63 -9.00 -8.04
CA ASN A 50 -0.66 -9.44 -7.52
C ASN A 50 -1.67 -9.83 -8.63
N ASN A 51 -2.57 -10.77 -8.35
CA ASN A 51 -3.72 -11.10 -9.19
C ASN A 51 -4.89 -10.14 -8.95
N LEU A 52 -5.67 -9.83 -9.99
CA LEU A 52 -6.87 -9.02 -9.85
C LEU A 52 -7.97 -9.88 -9.22
N SER A 53 -8.48 -9.49 -8.05
CA SER A 53 -9.47 -10.25 -7.28
C SER A 53 -10.76 -9.47 -7.05
N PHE A 54 -10.73 -8.16 -7.29
CA PHE A 54 -11.90 -7.29 -7.22
C PHE A 54 -12.20 -6.70 -8.60
N PRO A 55 -13.48 -6.50 -8.97
CA PRO A 55 -13.82 -5.98 -10.29
C PRO A 55 -13.19 -4.61 -10.59
N VAL A 56 -12.97 -4.33 -11.88
CA VAL A 56 -12.38 -3.06 -12.32
C VAL A 56 -13.02 -2.50 -13.58
N ILE A 57 -13.21 -1.19 -13.62
CA ILE A 57 -13.57 -0.42 -14.81
C ILE A 57 -12.35 0.36 -15.28
N TRP A 58 -11.94 0.11 -16.53
CA TRP A 58 -10.88 0.87 -17.21
C TRP A 58 -11.50 2.12 -17.86
N ALA A 59 -11.53 3.23 -17.13
CA ALA A 59 -12.39 4.36 -17.48
C ALA A 59 -12.02 5.02 -18.82
N GLU A 60 -10.73 5.16 -19.13
CA GLU A 60 -10.24 5.73 -20.39
C GLU A 60 -9.79 4.65 -21.40
N GLY A 61 -10.09 3.37 -21.12
CA GLY A 61 -9.75 2.24 -22.01
C GLY A 61 -8.27 1.85 -21.99
N VAL A 62 -7.47 2.49 -21.15
CA VAL A 62 -6.09 2.07 -20.84
C VAL A 62 -6.14 1.00 -19.76
N THR A 63 -5.58 -0.16 -20.04
CA THR A 63 -5.55 -1.29 -19.10
C THR A 63 -4.15 -1.49 -18.52
N LYS A 64 -4.09 -2.11 -17.34
CA LYS A 64 -2.84 -2.68 -16.83
C LYS A 64 -2.64 -4.10 -17.35
N VAL A 65 -1.38 -4.56 -17.31
CA VAL A 65 -1.09 -5.98 -17.53
C VAL A 65 -1.58 -6.73 -16.30
N LEU A 66 -2.47 -7.69 -16.51
CA LEU A 66 -3.04 -8.52 -15.47
C LEU A 66 -2.41 -9.92 -15.52
N ARG A 67 -2.41 -10.60 -14.38
CA ARG A 67 -2.03 -12.01 -14.29
C ARG A 67 -3.26 -12.89 -14.46
N GLY A 68 -3.08 -14.05 -15.09
CA GLY A 68 -4.17 -14.97 -15.41
C GLY A 68 -4.97 -14.56 -16.65
N THR A 69 -5.97 -15.38 -16.96
CA THR A 69 -6.95 -15.15 -18.04
C THR A 69 -8.32 -14.92 -17.40
N PRO A 70 -9.17 -14.00 -17.91
CA PRO A 70 -10.53 -13.84 -17.42
C PRO A 70 -11.31 -15.16 -17.44
N GLY A 71 -11.86 -15.56 -16.29
CA GLY A 71 -12.64 -16.79 -16.13
C GLY A 71 -11.82 -18.07 -15.97
N GLU A 72 -10.49 -17.99 -15.97
CA GLU A 72 -9.61 -19.12 -15.65
C GLU A 72 -8.97 -18.90 -14.28
N VAL A 73 -8.94 -19.97 -13.47
CA VAL A 73 -8.32 -19.98 -12.14
C VAL A 73 -7.32 -21.14 -12.10
N GLU A 74 -6.06 -20.82 -11.86
CA GLU A 74 -4.97 -21.78 -11.67
C GLU A 74 -4.50 -21.70 -10.21
N THR A 75 -4.51 -22.86 -9.54
CA THR A 75 -4.19 -22.98 -8.11
C THR A 75 -3.17 -24.10 -7.88
N GLU A 76 -2.12 -24.12 -8.70
CA GLU A 76 -1.03 -25.12 -8.61
C GLU A 76 0.10 -24.69 -7.65
N GLY A 77 0.05 -23.46 -7.14
CA GLY A 77 1.04 -22.88 -6.24
C GLY A 77 0.75 -23.12 -4.76
N ALA A 78 1.52 -22.44 -3.91
CA ALA A 78 1.37 -22.54 -2.48
C ALA A 78 0.03 -21.97 -1.98
N TYR A 79 -0.51 -22.56 -0.92
CA TYR A 79 -1.67 -22.08 -0.20
C TYR A 79 -1.48 -22.23 1.31
N TRP A 80 -2.22 -21.46 2.07
CA TRP A 80 -2.31 -21.58 3.53
C TRP A 80 -3.74 -21.91 3.91
N TYR A 81 -3.95 -22.59 5.03
CA TYR A 81 -5.28 -22.74 5.60
C TYR A 81 -5.69 -21.46 6.34
N GLN A 82 -6.96 -21.07 6.24
CA GLN A 82 -7.53 -19.96 6.99
C GLN A 82 -9.00 -20.24 7.33
N TRP A 83 -9.43 -19.92 8.56
CA TRP A 83 -10.78 -20.28 9.06
C TRP A 83 -11.43 -19.23 9.97
N GLY A 84 -11.02 -17.97 9.82
CA GLY A 84 -11.55 -16.85 10.59
C GLY A 84 -10.45 -15.98 11.19
N THR A 85 -10.79 -15.23 12.23
CA THR A 85 -9.85 -14.38 12.94
C THR A 85 -9.94 -14.57 14.45
N ASN A 86 -8.82 -14.28 15.12
CA ASN A 86 -8.71 -14.24 16.57
C ASN A 86 -8.44 -12.80 17.02
N GLY A 87 -8.70 -12.54 18.29
CA GLY A 87 -8.60 -11.20 18.87
C GLY A 87 -9.85 -10.36 18.61
N THR A 88 -9.73 -9.11 19.01
CA THR A 88 -10.62 -8.00 18.68
C THR A 88 -9.73 -6.92 18.13
N ASP A 89 -10.28 -6.06 17.30
CA ASP A 89 -9.58 -4.88 16.81
C ASP A 89 -8.98 -4.10 18.00
N PRO A 90 -7.73 -3.58 17.88
CA PRO A 90 -6.83 -3.64 16.72
C PRO A 90 -5.96 -4.88 16.63
N ASP A 91 -5.92 -5.69 17.68
CA ASP A 91 -5.16 -6.94 17.76
C ASP A 91 -5.86 -8.13 17.08
N VAL A 92 -6.56 -7.88 15.97
CA VAL A 92 -7.08 -8.97 15.14
C VAL A 92 -5.87 -9.69 14.54
N VAL A 93 -5.92 -11.02 14.48
CA VAL A 93 -4.96 -11.82 13.72
C VAL A 93 -5.71 -12.90 12.94
N PRO A 94 -5.29 -13.19 11.69
CA PRO A 94 -5.90 -14.28 10.96
C PRO A 94 -5.65 -15.61 11.69
N ALA A 95 -6.71 -16.41 11.84
CA ALA A 95 -6.59 -17.80 12.25
C ALA A 95 -6.20 -18.60 11.02
N SER A 96 -4.90 -18.85 10.87
CA SER A 96 -4.31 -19.44 9.69
C SER A 96 -3.08 -20.29 10.01
N CYS A 97 -2.69 -21.15 9.08
CA CYS A 97 -1.45 -21.91 9.14
C CYS A 97 -0.98 -22.32 7.73
N PRO A 98 0.34 -22.50 7.50
CA PRO A 98 0.84 -23.17 6.31
C PRO A 98 0.30 -24.60 6.21
N SER A 99 0.05 -25.10 4.99
CA SER A 99 -0.30 -26.50 4.76
C SER A 99 0.86 -27.42 5.14
N ASP A 100 0.55 -28.58 5.73
CA ASP A 100 1.55 -29.59 6.03
C ASP A 100 2.17 -30.17 4.74
N PRO A 101 3.51 -30.21 4.59
CA PRO A 101 4.15 -30.70 3.37
C PRO A 101 4.01 -32.22 3.16
N ASP A 102 3.59 -32.96 4.19
CA ASP A 102 3.31 -34.39 4.12
C ASP A 102 1.84 -34.70 3.78
N GLU A 103 0.98 -33.67 3.68
CA GLU A 103 -0.41 -33.82 3.27
C GLU A 103 -0.52 -34.11 1.77
N ASP A 104 -1.34 -35.12 1.44
CA ASP A 104 -1.84 -35.34 0.07
C ASP A 104 -3.36 -35.08 0.03
N PRO A 105 -3.79 -33.94 -0.54
CA PRO A 105 -5.21 -33.60 -0.65
C PRO A 105 -6.06 -34.62 -1.39
N ASP A 106 -5.47 -35.43 -2.29
CA ASP A 106 -6.18 -36.46 -3.04
C ASP A 106 -6.41 -37.73 -2.20
N GLU A 107 -5.54 -38.00 -1.23
CA GLU A 107 -5.67 -39.14 -0.32
C GLU A 107 -6.63 -38.86 0.86
N GLU A 108 -6.71 -37.61 1.30
CA GLU A 108 -7.56 -37.19 2.44
C GLU A 108 -8.50 -36.03 2.06
N PRO A 109 -9.45 -36.24 1.13
CA PRO A 109 -10.34 -35.18 0.66
C PRO A 109 -11.20 -34.61 1.78
N GLY A 110 -11.36 -33.29 1.78
CA GLY A 110 -12.14 -32.55 2.78
C GLY A 110 -11.46 -32.40 4.15
N LYS A 111 -10.20 -32.80 4.28
CA LYS A 111 -9.37 -32.53 5.47
C LYS A 111 -8.27 -31.53 5.13
N GLY A 112 -7.67 -30.97 6.19
CA GLY A 112 -6.56 -30.04 6.12
C GLY A 112 -5.69 -30.17 7.34
N PHE A 113 -4.37 -30.13 7.17
CA PHE A 113 -3.41 -30.19 8.28
C PHE A 113 -2.43 -29.03 8.23
N CYS A 114 -2.14 -28.46 9.40
CA CYS A 114 -1.12 -27.44 9.57
C CYS A 114 0.25 -28.08 9.70
N ASP A 115 1.27 -27.51 9.04
CA ASP A 115 2.67 -27.94 9.15
C ASP A 115 3.15 -27.90 10.61
N ASP A 116 3.51 -29.06 11.15
CA ASP A 116 4.12 -29.23 12.48
C ASP A 116 5.66 -29.35 12.44
N GLY A 117 6.24 -29.35 11.24
CA GLY A 117 7.67 -29.51 10.99
C GLY A 117 8.19 -30.93 11.17
N VAL A 118 7.32 -31.94 11.31
CA VAL A 118 7.68 -33.34 11.56
C VAL A 118 7.31 -34.20 10.35
N VAL A 119 8.34 -34.59 9.60
CA VAL A 119 8.21 -35.40 8.38
C VAL A 119 7.41 -36.69 8.61
N GLY A 120 6.43 -36.90 7.73
CA GLY A 120 5.56 -38.07 7.65
C GLY A 120 4.44 -38.08 8.69
N THR A 121 4.06 -36.92 9.23
CA THR A 121 3.01 -36.86 10.25
C THR A 121 1.94 -35.81 9.95
N LEU A 122 0.68 -36.13 10.26
CA LEU A 122 -0.46 -35.24 10.08
C LEU A 122 -1.17 -35.07 11.43
N THR A 123 -0.58 -34.27 12.32
CA THR A 123 -0.99 -34.23 13.74
C THR A 123 -1.80 -33.01 14.15
N ILE A 124 -1.74 -31.92 13.38
CA ILE A 124 -2.41 -30.66 13.68
C ILE A 124 -3.50 -30.41 12.63
N PRO A 125 -4.78 -30.72 12.90
CA PRO A 125 -5.85 -30.40 11.97
C PRO A 125 -6.01 -28.89 11.80
N ALA A 126 -6.10 -28.43 10.54
CA ALA A 126 -6.48 -27.06 10.24
C ALA A 126 -7.91 -26.77 10.73
N GLY A 127 -8.19 -25.52 11.12
CA GLY A 127 -9.47 -25.18 11.75
C GLY A 127 -9.53 -25.41 13.27
N VAL A 128 -8.45 -25.93 13.87
CA VAL A 128 -8.36 -26.21 15.30
C VAL A 128 -7.19 -25.44 15.93
N PRO A 129 -7.41 -24.65 16.99
CA PRO A 129 -8.69 -24.34 17.62
C PRO A 129 -9.61 -23.50 16.72
N VAL A 130 -10.91 -23.53 17.02
CA VAL A 130 -11.90 -22.68 16.33
C VAL A 130 -11.57 -21.21 16.59
N ALA A 131 -11.69 -20.39 15.55
CA ALA A 131 -11.44 -18.95 15.63
C ALA A 131 -12.55 -18.19 16.39
N ASN A 132 -12.25 -16.99 16.90
CA ASN A 132 -13.23 -16.14 17.58
C ASN A 132 -14.33 -15.66 16.63
N ASN A 133 -13.96 -15.25 15.42
CA ASN A 133 -14.87 -14.87 14.34
C ASN A 133 -14.77 -15.94 13.25
N PRO A 134 -15.45 -17.08 13.43
CA PRO A 134 -15.25 -18.23 12.57
C PRO A 134 -15.78 -17.94 11.17
N LEU A 135 -14.95 -18.26 10.19
CA LEU A 135 -15.34 -18.38 8.80
C LEU A 135 -15.16 -19.85 8.38
N PRO A 136 -15.78 -20.29 7.28
CA PRO A 136 -15.47 -21.59 6.70
C PRO A 136 -13.96 -21.74 6.48
N LEU A 137 -13.43 -22.91 6.82
CA LEU A 137 -12.05 -23.29 6.54
C LEU A 137 -11.85 -23.40 5.03
N VAL A 138 -10.85 -22.70 4.52
CA VAL A 138 -10.49 -22.69 3.10
C VAL A 138 -8.99 -22.89 2.91
N ARG A 139 -8.62 -23.32 1.70
CA ARG A 139 -7.28 -23.13 1.14
C ARG A 139 -7.21 -21.72 0.57
N ALA A 140 -6.34 -20.88 1.11
CA ALA A 140 -6.07 -19.53 0.64
C ALA A 140 -4.80 -19.55 -0.25
N TYR A 141 -5.00 -19.67 -1.56
CA TYR A 141 -3.91 -19.75 -2.54
C TYR A 141 -3.20 -18.40 -2.68
N LEU A 142 -1.90 -18.37 -2.40
CA LEU A 142 -1.14 -17.14 -2.20
C LEU A 142 -1.08 -16.30 -3.48
N GLN A 143 -1.39 -15.00 -3.37
CA GLN A 143 -1.52 -14.11 -4.52
C GLN A 143 -0.22 -13.84 -5.29
N LYS A 144 0.92 -13.79 -4.59
CA LYS A 144 2.24 -13.53 -5.20
C LYS A 144 3.00 -14.80 -5.61
N ASP A 145 2.33 -15.95 -5.66
CA ASP A 145 2.91 -17.19 -6.16
C ASP A 145 2.75 -17.29 -7.70
N PRO A 146 3.81 -17.63 -8.46
CA PRO A 146 3.77 -17.68 -9.93
C PRO A 146 2.82 -18.74 -10.50
N LEU A 147 2.55 -19.81 -9.76
CA LEU A 147 1.67 -20.92 -10.17
C LEU A 147 0.21 -20.71 -9.75
N ASN A 148 -0.06 -19.58 -9.10
CA ASN A 148 -1.39 -19.14 -8.72
C ASN A 148 -1.80 -17.96 -9.59
N THR A 149 -2.76 -18.15 -10.52
CA THR A 149 -3.24 -17.10 -11.41
C THR A 149 -4.76 -17.06 -11.47
N TRP A 150 -5.33 -15.85 -11.48
CA TRP A 150 -6.77 -15.62 -11.66
C TRP A 150 -7.02 -14.16 -11.99
N GLN A 151 -8.20 -13.88 -12.54
CA GLN A 151 -8.59 -12.51 -12.86
C GLN A 151 -10.08 -12.27 -12.62
N ALA A 152 -10.39 -11.35 -11.71
CA ALA A 152 -11.74 -10.83 -11.51
C ALA A 152 -12.28 -10.13 -12.77
N GLY A 153 -13.58 -9.86 -12.77
CA GLY A 153 -14.25 -9.21 -13.88
C GLY A 153 -13.63 -7.84 -14.19
N SER A 154 -13.56 -7.51 -15.48
CA SER A 154 -13.15 -6.17 -15.90
C SER A 154 -14.00 -5.65 -17.04
N ALA A 155 -14.22 -4.34 -17.09
CA ALA A 155 -15.03 -3.67 -18.10
C ALA A 155 -14.28 -2.49 -18.73
N ASN A 156 -14.51 -2.27 -20.01
CA ASN A 156 -14.01 -1.07 -20.69
C ASN A 156 -15.04 0.06 -20.54
N GLY A 157 -14.66 1.13 -19.84
CA GLY A 157 -15.49 2.32 -19.63
C GLY A 157 -15.35 3.39 -20.70
N SER A 158 -14.43 3.26 -21.67
CA SER A 158 -13.97 4.38 -22.52
C SER A 158 -14.99 5.01 -23.46
N THR A 159 -16.18 4.44 -23.58
CA THR A 159 -17.23 4.91 -24.52
C THR A 159 -18.31 5.77 -23.87
N THR A 160 -18.39 5.75 -22.54
CA THR A 160 -19.38 6.47 -21.75
C THR A 160 -18.70 7.04 -20.52
N SER A 161 -19.05 8.25 -20.10
CA SER A 161 -18.47 8.82 -18.88
C SER A 161 -18.64 7.87 -17.69
N VAL A 162 -17.56 7.71 -16.92
CA VAL A 162 -17.52 6.85 -15.74
C VAL A 162 -17.62 7.74 -14.51
N ASP A 163 -18.83 7.81 -13.96
CA ASP A 163 -19.06 8.47 -12.67
C ASP A 163 -18.59 7.56 -11.53
N VAL A 164 -17.76 8.11 -10.65
CA VAL A 164 -17.33 7.49 -9.40
C VAL A 164 -18.41 7.72 -8.36
N ASP A 165 -18.75 6.66 -7.63
CA ASP A 165 -19.75 6.71 -6.56
C ASP A 165 -19.07 6.90 -5.20
N TRP A 166 -17.89 6.30 -4.99
CA TRP A 166 -17.18 6.38 -3.72
C TRP A 166 -15.67 6.61 -3.88
N ILE A 167 -15.07 7.33 -2.92
CA ILE A 167 -13.64 7.54 -2.83
C ILE A 167 -13.17 7.17 -1.43
N ASP A 168 -12.12 6.37 -1.35
CA ASP A 168 -11.48 5.93 -0.11
C ASP A 168 -10.04 6.46 -0.10
N TRP A 169 -9.66 7.21 0.94
CA TRP A 169 -8.31 7.75 1.15
C TRP A 169 -7.41 6.85 2.00
N GLY A 170 -7.94 5.70 2.43
CA GLY A 170 -7.29 4.79 3.34
C GLY A 170 -7.30 5.30 4.78
N ASP A 171 -7.51 4.35 5.68
CA ASP A 171 -7.49 4.52 7.14
C ASP A 171 -6.32 5.36 7.68
N ASN A 172 -5.10 5.12 7.19
CA ASN A 172 -3.88 5.65 7.79
C ASN A 172 -3.78 7.19 7.79
N LEU A 173 -4.35 7.88 6.80
CA LEU A 173 -4.31 9.35 6.77
C LEU A 173 -5.36 9.98 7.69
N GLU A 174 -6.40 9.22 8.00
CA GLU A 174 -7.56 9.64 8.78
C GLU A 174 -7.45 9.25 10.26
N SER A 175 -6.46 8.43 10.63
CA SER A 175 -6.35 7.82 11.96
C SER A 175 -5.17 8.28 12.81
N VAL A 176 -4.04 8.68 12.22
CA VAL A 176 -2.77 8.86 12.96
C VAL A 176 -2.13 10.22 12.68
N ASP A 177 -1.50 10.78 13.72
CA ASP A 177 -0.64 11.96 13.56
C ASP A 177 0.77 11.62 13.06
N TRP A 178 1.24 12.42 12.11
CA TRP A 178 2.49 12.16 11.41
C TRP A 178 3.60 13.06 11.92
N TYR A 179 4.85 12.62 11.82
CA TYR A 179 6.01 13.36 12.30
C TYR A 179 7.02 13.64 11.19
N THR A 180 7.95 14.54 11.43
CA THR A 180 9.03 14.90 10.50
C THR A 180 9.94 13.74 10.05
N ARG A 181 9.80 12.56 10.67
CA ARG A 181 10.54 11.32 10.31
C ARG A 181 9.65 10.21 9.73
N SER A 182 8.37 10.48 9.55
CA SER A 182 7.41 9.47 9.10
C SER A 182 7.58 9.11 7.63
N GLN A 183 7.12 7.91 7.31
CA GLN A 183 6.76 7.51 5.95
C GLN A 183 5.24 7.54 5.88
N VAL A 184 4.69 8.57 5.26
CA VAL A 184 3.25 8.77 5.12
C VAL A 184 2.81 7.99 3.87
N ARG A 185 2.01 6.94 4.05
CA ARG A 185 1.46 6.18 2.94
C ARG A 185 0.16 6.84 2.50
N THR A 186 0.07 7.18 1.22
CA THR A 186 -1.15 7.71 0.61
C THR A 186 -1.68 6.67 -0.35
N GLU A 187 -2.91 6.22 -0.11
CA GLU A 187 -3.61 5.26 -0.96
C GLU A 187 -5.00 5.78 -1.27
N VAL A 188 -5.30 6.00 -2.54
CA VAL A 188 -6.63 6.40 -2.96
C VAL A 188 -7.25 5.26 -3.75
N VAL A 189 -8.53 4.97 -3.49
CA VAL A 189 -9.31 4.02 -4.26
C VAL A 189 -10.60 4.70 -4.72
N LEU A 190 -10.92 4.54 -5.99
CA LEU A 190 -12.17 5.01 -6.57
C LEU A 190 -13.08 3.79 -6.77
N PHE A 191 -14.34 3.88 -6.35
CA PHE A 191 -15.31 2.82 -6.53
C PHE A 191 -16.52 3.27 -7.34
N LYS A 192 -17.10 2.31 -8.04
CA LYS A 192 -18.37 2.43 -8.74
C LYS A 192 -19.27 1.28 -8.32
N ASP A 193 -20.50 1.61 -7.93
CA ASP A 193 -21.55 0.63 -7.71
C ASP A 193 -22.00 0.05 -9.05
N LEU A 194 -22.13 -1.28 -9.10
CA LEU A 194 -22.52 -2.02 -10.28
C LEU A 194 -23.99 -2.38 -10.22
N THR A 195 -24.68 -2.15 -11.33
CA THR A 195 -26.07 -2.62 -11.51
C THR A 195 -26.10 -4.10 -11.86
N GLU A 196 -25.13 -4.54 -12.67
CA GLU A 196 -24.91 -5.95 -13.01
C GLU A 196 -23.62 -6.41 -12.34
N PRO A 197 -23.67 -7.39 -11.43
CA PRO A 197 -22.49 -7.88 -10.75
C PRO A 197 -21.42 -8.41 -11.70
N MET A 198 -20.17 -8.21 -11.34
CA MET A 198 -18.99 -8.74 -12.02
C MET A 198 -18.30 -9.77 -11.14
N THR A 199 -17.58 -10.74 -11.72
CA THR A 199 -16.84 -11.73 -10.93
C THR A 199 -15.90 -11.04 -9.94
N GLU A 200 -16.11 -11.30 -8.66
CA GLU A 200 -15.25 -10.91 -7.55
C GLU A 200 -14.81 -12.19 -6.85
N TYR A 201 -13.54 -12.28 -6.48
CA TYR A 201 -13.00 -13.42 -5.76
C TYR A 201 -12.84 -13.09 -4.28
N GLU A 202 -13.28 -14.02 -3.43
CA GLU A 202 -13.11 -13.85 -1.99
C GLU A 202 -11.62 -14.03 -1.62
N MET A 203 -11.03 -12.97 -1.08
CA MET A 203 -9.64 -12.97 -0.63
C MET A 203 -9.56 -13.16 0.88
N ARG A 204 -8.70 -14.08 1.35
CA ARG A 204 -8.44 -14.29 2.79
C ARG A 204 -7.11 -13.71 3.19
N HIS A 205 -7.12 -12.92 4.27
CA HIS A 205 -5.90 -12.52 4.97
C HIS A 205 -5.29 -13.75 5.65
N VAL A 206 -4.06 -14.11 5.30
CA VAL A 206 -3.40 -15.30 5.87
C VAL A 206 -2.29 -14.95 6.85
N PHE A 207 -1.62 -13.80 6.72
CA PHE A 207 -0.51 -13.47 7.59
C PHE A 207 -0.11 -12.00 7.52
N GLY A 208 0.46 -11.50 8.61
CA GLY A 208 1.17 -10.22 8.66
C GLY A 208 0.22 -9.02 8.80
N TRP A 209 0.79 -7.83 8.71
CA TRP A 209 0.08 -6.56 8.66
C TRP A 209 0.91 -5.58 7.82
N GLY A 210 0.26 -4.63 7.15
CA GLY A 210 0.92 -3.63 6.32
C GLY A 210 1.81 -4.24 5.23
N ILE A 211 3.12 -3.92 5.23
CA ILE A 211 4.04 -4.36 4.17
C ILE A 211 4.30 -5.88 4.12
N ASN A 212 4.03 -6.58 5.23
CA ASN A 212 4.20 -8.04 5.31
C ASN A 212 2.87 -8.79 5.17
N GLU A 213 1.80 -8.07 4.80
CA GLU A 213 0.46 -8.62 4.61
C GLU A 213 0.43 -9.61 3.44
N VAL A 214 -0.12 -10.78 3.69
CA VAL A 214 -0.27 -11.86 2.70
C VAL A 214 -1.74 -12.23 2.60
N HIS A 215 -2.24 -12.26 1.37
CA HIS A 215 -3.61 -12.66 1.06
C HIS A 215 -3.62 -13.78 0.02
N GLY A 216 -4.68 -14.58 0.04
CA GLY A 216 -4.88 -15.64 -0.95
C GLY A 216 -6.32 -15.81 -1.39
N LEU A 217 -6.49 -16.38 -2.58
CA LEU A 217 -7.79 -16.77 -3.15
C LEU A 217 -8.40 -17.88 -2.31
N ALA A 218 -9.62 -17.67 -1.82
CA ALA A 218 -10.35 -18.67 -1.06
C ALA A 218 -10.88 -19.79 -1.96
N VAL A 219 -10.50 -21.02 -1.63
CA VAL A 219 -11.01 -22.25 -2.26
C VAL A 219 -11.42 -23.20 -1.15
N SER A 220 -12.63 -23.77 -1.25
CA SER A 220 -13.09 -24.75 -0.27
C SER A 220 -12.19 -25.99 -0.28
N LEU A 221 -12.28 -26.81 0.77
CA LEU A 221 -11.52 -28.07 0.80
C LEU A 221 -11.94 -29.04 -0.32
N ASP A 222 -13.14 -28.89 -0.85
CA ASP A 222 -13.68 -29.65 -1.98
C ASP A 222 -13.23 -29.10 -3.34
N GLY A 223 -12.48 -28.00 -3.37
CA GLY A 223 -11.93 -27.40 -4.61
C GLY A 223 -12.79 -26.32 -5.25
N GLU A 224 -13.87 -25.87 -4.59
CA GLU A 224 -14.75 -24.83 -5.11
C GLU A 224 -14.19 -23.44 -4.79
N VAL A 225 -13.96 -22.63 -5.84
CA VAL A 225 -13.53 -21.24 -5.70
C VAL A 225 -14.64 -20.42 -5.03
N GLN A 226 -14.30 -19.61 -4.03
CA GLN A 226 -15.26 -18.74 -3.37
C GLN A 226 -15.28 -17.35 -4.03
N GLU A 227 -16.48 -16.87 -4.31
CA GLU A 227 -16.72 -15.57 -4.95
C GLU A 227 -17.32 -14.56 -3.97
N GLY A 228 -16.95 -13.30 -4.15
CA GLY A 228 -17.55 -12.16 -3.47
C GLY A 228 -18.85 -11.71 -4.13
N PRO A 229 -19.49 -10.65 -3.60
CA PRO A 229 -20.77 -10.16 -4.12
C PRO A 229 -20.65 -9.58 -5.54
N GLY A 230 -19.51 -9.01 -5.91
CA GLY A 230 -19.30 -8.49 -7.25
C GLY A 230 -20.11 -7.24 -7.58
N THR A 231 -20.71 -6.59 -6.58
CA THR A 231 -21.63 -5.45 -6.74
C THR A 231 -20.92 -4.10 -6.83
N GLN A 232 -19.59 -4.08 -6.74
CA GLN A 232 -18.77 -2.89 -6.88
C GLN A 232 -17.55 -3.18 -7.75
N ALA A 233 -17.06 -2.15 -8.44
CA ALA A 233 -15.78 -2.17 -9.15
C ALA A 233 -14.91 -1.01 -8.69
N THR A 234 -13.60 -1.24 -8.69
CA THR A 234 -12.63 -0.13 -8.66
C THR A 234 -12.59 0.58 -10.01
N VAL A 235 -12.40 1.90 -9.99
CA VAL A 235 -12.29 2.72 -11.20
C VAL A 235 -10.82 3.09 -11.43
N TYR A 236 -10.26 2.60 -12.54
CA TYR A 236 -8.92 2.98 -12.98
C TYR A 236 -9.00 4.11 -14.00
N SER A 237 -8.27 5.19 -13.71
CA SER A 237 -7.98 6.29 -14.60
C SER A 237 -6.47 6.55 -14.65
N PRO A 238 -5.84 6.52 -15.85
CA PRO A 238 -4.45 6.92 -15.99
C PRO A 238 -4.26 8.43 -15.76
N CYS A 239 -5.33 9.22 -15.75
CA CYS A 239 -5.32 10.67 -15.56
C CYS A 239 -5.17 11.10 -14.09
N ALA A 240 -5.14 10.16 -13.14
CA ALA A 240 -4.92 10.47 -11.74
C ALA A 240 -3.57 11.14 -11.47
N ARG A 241 -3.58 12.16 -10.61
CA ARG A 241 -2.43 12.94 -10.14
C ARG A 241 -2.49 13.15 -8.64
N LEU A 242 -1.32 13.05 -8.02
CA LEU A 242 -1.11 13.39 -6.62
C LEU A 242 -0.24 14.65 -6.50
N THR A 243 -0.73 15.61 -5.73
CA THR A 243 -0.03 16.85 -5.40
C THR A 243 0.10 16.98 -3.88
N ILE A 244 1.28 17.33 -3.38
CA ILE A 244 1.54 17.60 -1.96
C ILE A 244 2.10 19.00 -1.83
N GLN A 245 1.44 19.84 -1.03
CA GLN A 245 1.80 21.24 -0.78
C GLN A 245 1.75 21.56 0.70
N LYS A 246 2.69 22.38 1.18
CA LYS A 246 2.68 22.85 2.57
C LYS A 246 1.79 24.07 2.69
N LEU A 247 0.89 24.08 3.68
CA LEU A 247 0.14 25.26 4.08
C LEU A 247 1.05 26.15 4.96
N LEU A 248 1.02 27.45 4.69
CA LEU A 248 1.80 28.47 5.38
C LEU A 248 1.04 29.10 6.56
N VAL A 249 -0.22 28.70 6.71
CA VAL A 249 -1.09 28.97 7.85
C VAL A 249 -1.64 27.66 8.39
N ALA A 250 -2.13 27.66 9.63
CA ALA A 250 -2.81 26.48 10.16
C ALA A 250 -4.08 26.19 9.35
N ARG A 251 -4.36 24.91 9.09
CA ARG A 251 -5.52 24.48 8.28
C ARG A 251 -6.85 25.01 8.81
N GLU A 252 -6.96 25.21 10.12
CA GLU A 252 -8.19 25.70 10.77
C GLU A 252 -8.46 27.20 10.55
N ILE A 253 -7.48 27.96 10.03
CA ILE A 253 -7.62 29.40 9.75
C ILE A 253 -7.50 29.74 8.27
N LEU A 254 -7.34 28.73 7.40
CA LEU A 254 -7.33 28.92 5.95
C LEU A 254 -8.74 29.31 5.50
N PRO A 255 -8.95 30.47 4.84
CA PRO A 255 -10.25 30.80 4.28
C PRO A 255 -10.66 29.84 3.16
N ASP A 256 -11.94 29.45 3.13
CA ASP A 256 -12.47 28.52 2.11
C ASP A 256 -12.24 28.99 0.66
N ASP A 257 -12.20 30.31 0.45
CA ASP A 257 -12.00 30.93 -0.87
C ASP A 257 -10.57 31.42 -1.11
N ALA A 258 -9.59 31.03 -0.29
CA ALA A 258 -8.22 31.56 -0.36
C ALA A 258 -7.42 31.06 -1.56
N LEU A 259 -7.72 29.87 -2.07
CA LEU A 259 -6.91 29.16 -3.06
C LEU A 259 -7.69 28.87 -4.34
N ASP A 260 -6.99 28.93 -5.47
CA ASP A 260 -7.45 28.48 -6.79
C ASP A 260 -6.65 27.23 -7.21
N TRP A 261 -7.36 26.20 -7.66
CA TRP A 261 -6.72 25.04 -8.29
C TRP A 261 -6.32 25.35 -9.73
N VAL A 262 -5.06 25.09 -10.05
CA VAL A 262 -4.53 25.19 -11.41
C VAL A 262 -4.14 23.77 -11.87
N PRO A 263 -4.84 23.19 -12.88
CA PRO A 263 -4.55 21.85 -13.37
C PRO A 263 -3.07 21.63 -13.66
N GLN A 264 -2.56 20.46 -13.26
CA GLN A 264 -1.15 20.05 -13.35
C GLN A 264 -0.13 20.91 -12.59
N GLN A 265 -0.53 22.03 -11.99
CA GLN A 265 0.36 22.89 -11.20
C GLN A 265 0.11 22.72 -9.71
N GLY A 266 -1.15 22.72 -9.27
CA GLY A 266 -1.50 22.63 -7.86
C GLY A 266 -2.38 23.79 -7.40
N TRP A 267 -2.53 23.92 -6.10
CA TRP A 267 -3.21 25.06 -5.47
C TRP A 267 -2.34 26.30 -5.53
N THR A 268 -2.94 27.44 -5.83
CA THR A 268 -2.27 28.75 -5.91
C THR A 268 -3.08 29.81 -5.17
N GLU A 269 -2.43 30.90 -4.78
CA GLU A 269 -3.09 32.04 -4.14
C GLU A 269 -4.16 32.66 -5.05
N ARG A 270 -5.41 32.75 -4.59
CA ARG A 270 -6.47 33.46 -5.33
C ARG A 270 -6.23 34.98 -5.34
N TYR A 271 -5.72 35.52 -4.23
CA TYR A 271 -5.55 36.95 -4.04
C TYR A 271 -4.07 37.35 -4.06
N SER A 272 -3.72 38.35 -4.87
CA SER A 272 -2.32 38.80 -4.94
C SER A 272 -1.84 39.36 -3.59
N GLY A 273 -0.68 38.89 -3.13
CA GLY A 273 -0.04 39.34 -1.89
C GLY A 273 -0.41 38.53 -0.65
N THR A 274 -1.19 37.46 -0.79
CA THR A 274 -1.35 36.43 0.25
C THR A 274 -0.26 35.37 0.15
N GLU A 275 -0.07 34.63 1.24
CA GLU A 275 0.96 33.60 1.39
C GLU A 275 0.39 32.51 2.31
N TYR A 276 -0.56 31.74 1.77
CA TYR A 276 -1.26 30.64 2.42
C TYR A 276 -0.71 29.27 2.03
N ILE A 277 -0.08 29.14 0.86
CA ILE A 277 0.39 27.85 0.35
C ILE A 277 1.71 27.96 -0.42
N ASN A 278 2.56 26.95 -0.30
CA ASN A 278 3.77 26.84 -1.10
C ASN A 278 3.57 26.13 -2.43
N GLU A 279 4.55 26.29 -3.32
CA GLU A 279 4.69 25.44 -4.50
C GLU A 279 4.72 23.94 -4.10
N PRO A 280 4.23 23.04 -4.97
CA PRO A 280 4.23 21.62 -4.67
C PRO A 280 5.63 21.05 -4.43
N ILE A 281 5.78 20.35 -3.30
CA ILE A 281 6.94 19.50 -3.05
C ILE A 281 6.83 18.19 -3.84
N PHE A 282 5.61 17.75 -4.13
CA PHE A 282 5.31 16.60 -4.96
C PHE A 282 4.15 16.94 -5.89
N ASN A 283 4.26 16.57 -7.17
CA ASN A 283 3.24 16.80 -8.17
C ASN A 283 3.48 15.85 -9.35
N LYS A 284 2.87 14.66 -9.30
CA LYS A 284 3.11 13.58 -10.29
C LYS A 284 1.79 12.92 -10.68
N ALA A 285 1.69 12.61 -11.97
CA ALA A 285 0.56 11.86 -12.52
C ALA A 285 0.93 10.41 -12.80
N VAL A 286 -0.05 9.52 -12.76
CA VAL A 286 0.10 8.08 -13.00
C VAL A 286 0.66 7.81 -14.40
N TYR A 287 0.18 8.50 -15.43
CA TYR A 287 0.67 8.34 -16.81
C TYR A 287 2.10 8.85 -17.03
N ALA A 288 2.63 9.67 -16.11
CA ALA A 288 4.02 10.12 -16.12
C ALA A 288 4.92 9.25 -15.24
N GLY A 289 4.35 8.19 -14.64
CA GLY A 289 5.03 7.26 -13.75
C GLY A 289 6.03 6.35 -14.45
N GLY A 290 6.89 5.72 -13.66
CA GLY A 290 7.78 4.62 -14.05
C GLY A 290 7.90 3.62 -12.90
N ASP A 291 8.73 2.60 -13.07
CA ASP A 291 8.97 1.60 -12.03
C ASP A 291 9.96 2.15 -10.97
N GLY A 292 9.66 1.90 -9.68
CA GLY A 292 10.56 2.19 -8.55
C GLY A 292 10.10 3.30 -7.61
N PRO A 293 10.85 3.54 -6.52
CA PRO A 293 10.46 4.50 -5.48
C PRO A 293 10.47 5.94 -6.01
N GLY A 294 9.42 6.70 -5.69
CA GLY A 294 9.30 8.13 -6.03
C GLY A 294 8.30 8.45 -7.14
N TYR A 295 7.68 7.45 -7.77
CA TYR A 295 6.55 7.65 -8.67
C TYR A 295 5.23 7.53 -7.92
N TYR A 296 4.26 8.35 -8.33
CA TYR A 296 2.86 8.08 -8.04
C TYR A 296 2.35 7.10 -9.09
N SER A 297 1.78 5.99 -8.67
CA SER A 297 1.38 4.93 -9.59
C SER A 297 0.09 4.27 -9.13
N ALA A 298 -0.56 3.58 -10.06
CA ALA A 298 -1.65 2.67 -9.73
C ALA A 298 -1.13 1.24 -9.76
N GLU A 299 -1.57 0.41 -8.82
CA GLU A 299 -1.19 -1.00 -8.73
C GLU A 299 -2.34 -1.86 -8.23
N ILE A 300 -2.19 -3.18 -8.37
CA ILE A 300 -3.10 -4.14 -7.74
C ILE A 300 -2.56 -4.39 -6.34
N ASN A 301 -3.33 -4.11 -5.29
CA ASN A 301 -2.92 -4.37 -3.92
C ASN A 301 -3.10 -5.85 -3.52
N VAL A 302 -2.72 -6.20 -2.29
CA VAL A 302 -2.82 -7.59 -1.79
C VAL A 302 -4.27 -8.11 -1.70
N LYS A 303 -5.25 -7.22 -1.58
CA LYS A 303 -6.68 -7.55 -1.65
C LYS A 303 -7.18 -7.70 -3.11
N GLY A 304 -6.30 -7.53 -4.10
CA GLY A 304 -6.61 -7.68 -5.52
C GLY A 304 -7.41 -6.53 -6.14
N ARG A 305 -7.33 -5.33 -5.55
CA ARG A 305 -8.01 -4.10 -6.01
C ARG A 305 -7.03 -3.17 -6.70
N ILE A 306 -7.50 -2.38 -7.67
CA ILE A 306 -6.71 -1.25 -8.19
C ILE A 306 -6.72 -0.12 -7.17
N ILE A 307 -5.52 0.30 -6.76
CA ILE A 307 -5.30 1.42 -5.85
C ILE A 307 -4.31 2.41 -6.45
N TYR A 308 -4.37 3.67 -6.05
CA TYR A 308 -3.36 4.67 -6.37
C TYR A 308 -2.47 4.92 -5.16
N GLY A 309 -1.20 4.52 -5.24
CA GLY A 309 -0.28 4.52 -4.11
C GLY A 309 0.88 5.50 -4.26
N TYR A 310 1.25 6.15 -3.16
CA TYR A 310 2.52 6.84 -2.99
C TYR A 310 2.99 6.80 -1.53
N THR A 311 4.25 6.47 -1.29
CA THR A 311 4.87 6.58 0.04
C THR A 311 5.68 7.86 0.13
N TRP A 312 5.16 8.84 0.86
CA TRP A 312 5.83 10.11 1.13
C TRP A 312 6.82 9.98 2.29
N ASN A 313 8.11 10.08 1.98
CA ASN A 313 9.17 10.16 2.98
C ASN A 313 9.37 11.62 3.42
N VAL A 314 8.71 12.02 4.52
CA VAL A 314 8.72 13.40 5.04
C VAL A 314 10.15 13.87 5.31
N ARG A 315 11.04 12.98 5.77
CA ARG A 315 12.44 13.33 6.04
C ARG A 315 13.19 13.76 4.76
N GLN A 316 12.81 13.23 3.60
CA GLN A 316 13.53 13.46 2.34
C GLN A 316 12.85 14.52 1.46
N LEU A 317 11.52 14.56 1.47
CA LEU A 317 10.74 15.48 0.65
C LEU A 317 9.86 16.30 1.59
N HIS A 318 10.25 17.54 1.85
CA HIS A 318 9.50 18.43 2.72
C HIS A 318 9.81 19.87 2.33
N ASP A 319 9.00 20.77 2.86
CA ASP A 319 9.23 22.19 2.73
C ASP A 319 9.69 22.78 4.07
N LEU A 320 10.82 23.52 4.04
CA LEU A 320 11.47 24.12 5.21
C LEU A 320 11.03 25.57 5.47
N THR A 321 9.90 26.02 4.90
CA THR A 321 9.35 27.35 5.14
C THR A 321 8.84 27.45 6.57
N GLY A 322 9.14 28.59 7.20
CA GLY A 322 8.91 28.86 8.62
C GLY A 322 10.10 29.54 9.29
N VAL A 323 9.87 30.13 10.46
CA VAL A 323 10.94 30.73 11.28
C VAL A 323 10.80 30.21 12.72
N PRO A 324 11.70 29.33 13.19
CA PRO A 324 12.83 28.74 12.44
C PRO A 324 12.37 27.81 11.30
N PRO A 325 13.23 27.54 10.29
CA PRO A 325 12.92 26.58 9.22
C PRO A 325 12.57 25.21 9.79
N THR A 326 11.42 24.67 9.40
CA THR A 326 10.92 23.38 9.90
C THR A 326 10.14 22.65 8.81
N ALA A 327 10.22 21.32 8.82
CA ALA A 327 9.38 20.45 8.01
C ALA A 327 7.98 20.27 8.61
N ALA A 328 7.79 20.57 9.89
CA ALA A 328 6.50 20.49 10.56
C ALA A 328 5.55 21.58 10.05
N GLY A 329 4.26 21.31 10.20
CA GLY A 329 3.16 22.14 9.71
C GLY A 329 2.07 21.31 9.04
N ASP A 330 1.07 21.99 8.51
CA ASP A 330 -0.03 21.36 7.79
C ASP A 330 0.32 21.22 6.31
N TYR A 331 -0.04 20.08 5.73
CA TYR A 331 0.18 19.76 4.32
C TYR A 331 -1.14 19.35 3.68
N ARG A 332 -1.44 19.95 2.52
CA ARG A 332 -2.55 19.55 1.67
C ARG A 332 -2.07 18.48 0.69
N ILE A 333 -2.67 17.31 0.76
CA ILE A 333 -2.48 16.21 -0.19
C ILE A 333 -3.71 16.19 -1.09
N THR A 334 -3.54 16.35 -2.40
CA THR A 334 -4.64 16.44 -3.37
C THR A 334 -4.55 15.32 -4.40
N PHE A 335 -5.64 14.56 -4.53
CA PHE A 335 -5.92 13.67 -5.64
C PHE A 335 -6.75 14.43 -6.68
N SER A 336 -6.28 14.46 -7.92
CA SER A 336 -6.94 15.15 -9.02
C SER A 336 -6.89 14.33 -10.30
N LEU A 337 -7.75 14.66 -11.25
CA LEU A 337 -7.78 14.04 -12.58
C LEU A 337 -7.36 15.09 -13.62
N ASP A 338 -6.27 14.85 -14.32
CA ASP A 338 -5.83 15.68 -15.44
C ASP A 338 -6.82 15.54 -16.61
N ASP A 339 -7.13 16.64 -17.32
CA ASP A 339 -8.03 16.61 -18.49
C ASP A 339 -7.52 15.70 -19.63
N THR A 340 -6.19 15.53 -19.71
CA THR A 340 -5.52 14.68 -20.70
C THR A 340 -4.38 13.91 -20.05
N CYS A 341 -4.27 12.62 -20.34
CA CYS A 341 -3.22 11.76 -19.81
C CYS A 341 -2.51 10.97 -20.92
N GLY A 342 -1.45 11.56 -21.45
CA GLY A 342 -0.73 11.02 -22.60
C GLY A 342 -1.52 11.21 -23.90
N THR A 343 -2.12 10.14 -24.42
CA THR A 343 -2.87 10.18 -25.69
C THR A 343 -4.38 9.98 -25.51
N VAL A 344 -4.87 9.91 -24.28
CA VAL A 344 -6.29 9.76 -23.96
C VAL A 344 -6.79 10.97 -23.17
N ASP A 345 -8.04 11.31 -23.42
CA ASP A 345 -8.76 12.36 -22.70
C ASP A 345 -9.46 11.75 -21.47
N LEU A 346 -9.65 12.57 -20.44
CA LEU A 346 -10.34 12.17 -19.22
C LEU A 346 -11.78 11.71 -19.52
N ASN A 347 -12.17 10.57 -18.96
CA ASN A 347 -13.53 10.04 -19.04
C ASN A 347 -14.16 9.80 -17.64
N THR A 348 -13.38 9.97 -16.58
CA THR A 348 -13.76 9.76 -15.18
C THR A 348 -14.29 11.05 -14.54
N SER A 349 -15.40 10.95 -13.80
CA SER A 349 -15.98 12.07 -13.04
C SER A 349 -16.18 11.73 -11.57
N LEU A 350 -15.88 12.69 -10.69
CA LEU A 350 -16.11 12.67 -9.25
C LEU A 350 -17.34 13.49 -8.85
N ALA A 351 -18.12 14.01 -9.80
CA ALA A 351 -19.25 14.90 -9.53
C ALA A 351 -20.34 14.23 -8.68
N MET A 352 -20.48 12.91 -8.79
CA MET A 352 -21.45 12.12 -8.03
C MET A 352 -20.85 11.44 -6.79
N ALA A 353 -19.53 11.51 -6.62
CA ALA A 353 -18.85 10.75 -5.60
C ALA A 353 -19.17 11.22 -4.17
N GLU A 354 -18.95 10.31 -3.23
CA GLU A 354 -18.91 10.57 -1.79
C GLU A 354 -17.61 9.99 -1.21
N ILE A 355 -17.13 10.55 -0.10
CA ILE A 355 -15.97 10.02 0.62
C ILE A 355 -16.44 8.87 1.53
N LEU A 356 -15.81 7.71 1.42
CA LEU A 356 -15.94 6.64 2.40
C LEU A 356 -15.20 7.06 3.66
N VAL A 357 -15.94 7.21 4.75
CA VAL A 357 -15.37 7.51 6.06
C VAL A 357 -15.20 6.21 6.86
N PRO A 358 -14.16 6.11 7.69
CA PRO A 358 -13.99 4.98 8.59
C PRO A 358 -15.20 4.86 9.51
N THR A 359 -15.52 3.63 9.87
CA THR A 359 -16.58 3.35 10.85
C THR A 359 -16.20 3.91 12.22
N GLU A 360 -17.19 4.23 13.06
CA GLU A 360 -16.95 4.73 14.43
C GLU A 360 -16.10 3.76 15.27
N GLU A 361 -16.18 2.47 14.96
CA GLU A 361 -15.34 1.43 15.56
C GLU A 361 -13.87 1.68 15.16
N GLU A 362 -13.56 1.71 13.86
CA GLU A 362 -12.20 1.97 13.34
C GLU A 362 -11.58 3.27 13.88
N ILE A 363 -12.39 4.32 14.04
CA ILE A 363 -11.95 5.60 14.66
C ILE A 363 -11.61 5.42 16.14
N ALA A 364 -12.43 4.69 16.90
CA ALA A 364 -12.19 4.46 18.32
C ALA A 364 -10.91 3.65 18.57
N LEU A 365 -10.64 2.71 17.67
CA LEU A 365 -9.48 1.82 17.73
C LEU A 365 -8.18 2.56 17.44
N ALA A 366 -8.16 3.37 16.38
CA ALA A 366 -7.06 4.29 16.10
C ALA A 366 -6.73 5.20 17.29
N ALA A 367 -7.76 5.71 17.98
CA ALA A 367 -7.58 6.57 19.14
C ALA A 367 -7.02 5.84 20.38
N GLU A 368 -7.18 4.51 20.49
CA GLU A 368 -6.64 3.69 21.58
C GLU A 368 -5.16 3.31 21.38
N GLU A 369 -4.66 3.34 20.14
CA GLU A 369 -3.27 2.98 19.80
C GLU A 369 -2.23 4.09 20.10
N GLU A 370 -2.66 5.32 20.40
CA GLU A 370 -1.76 6.43 20.67
C GLU A 370 -1.47 6.60 22.19
N GLU A 371 -0.21 6.39 22.57
CA GLU A 371 0.27 6.33 23.97
C GLU A 371 0.33 7.70 24.70
N ASP A 372 0.02 8.80 24.03
CA ASP A 372 0.10 10.16 24.60
C ASP A 372 -1.15 10.95 24.21
N GLY A 373 -2.20 10.88 25.03
CA GLY A 373 -3.56 11.38 24.80
C GLY A 373 -3.70 12.90 24.60
N SER A 374 -3.02 13.43 23.58
CA SER A 374 -3.11 14.80 23.12
C SER A 374 -3.14 14.87 21.59
N ASP A 375 -4.06 14.18 20.92
CA ASP A 375 -4.42 14.64 19.58
C ASP A 375 -5.86 14.34 19.15
N THR A 376 -6.26 15.07 18.11
CA THR A 376 -7.64 15.45 17.78
C THR A 376 -8.29 14.59 16.70
N GLY A 377 -7.77 13.38 16.45
CA GLY A 377 -8.21 12.51 15.35
C GLY A 377 -7.54 12.91 14.03
N GLY A 378 -7.35 11.94 13.13
CA GLY A 378 -6.65 12.16 11.87
C GLY A 378 -7.41 13.07 10.90
N ALA A 379 -6.86 13.22 9.69
CA ALA A 379 -7.32 14.24 8.77
C ALA A 379 -8.66 13.87 8.11
N THR A 380 -9.47 14.88 7.77
CA THR A 380 -10.74 14.68 7.05
C THR A 380 -10.56 15.03 5.59
N ALA A 381 -10.90 14.09 4.70
CA ALA A 381 -10.91 14.36 3.26
C ALA A 381 -12.08 15.27 2.85
N VAL A 382 -11.81 16.14 1.88
CA VAL A 382 -12.75 17.08 1.26
C VAL A 382 -12.87 16.74 -0.21
N LEU A 383 -14.09 16.72 -0.72
CA LEU A 383 -14.38 16.50 -2.14
C LEU A 383 -14.82 17.83 -2.78
N ASP A 384 -14.08 18.27 -3.81
CA ASP A 384 -14.47 19.38 -4.67
C ASP A 384 -14.97 18.83 -6.01
N LYS A 385 -16.30 18.78 -6.12
CA LYS A 385 -17.01 18.18 -7.25
C LYS A 385 -16.89 19.03 -8.52
N ASP A 386 -16.76 20.35 -8.37
CA ASP A 386 -16.67 21.28 -9.50
C ASP A 386 -15.28 21.23 -10.13
N LEU A 387 -14.25 21.04 -9.31
CA LEU A 387 -12.86 20.90 -9.75
C LEU A 387 -12.43 19.45 -10.02
N ASN A 388 -13.34 18.48 -9.85
CA ASN A 388 -13.08 17.05 -10.07
C ASN A 388 -11.86 16.53 -9.30
N LEU A 389 -11.74 16.94 -8.03
CA LEU A 389 -10.62 16.59 -7.16
C LEU A 389 -11.09 16.33 -5.72
N THR A 390 -10.24 15.66 -4.95
CA THR A 390 -10.39 15.54 -3.50
C THR A 390 -9.06 15.84 -2.83
N TYR A 391 -9.08 16.37 -1.62
CA TYR A 391 -7.86 16.64 -0.86
C TYR A 391 -8.05 16.33 0.62
N ILE A 392 -6.95 16.10 1.31
CA ILE A 392 -6.89 15.88 2.75
C ILE A 392 -5.74 16.71 3.34
N ASP A 393 -6.02 17.43 4.43
CA ASP A 393 -5.06 18.31 5.09
C ASP A 393 -4.47 17.59 6.33
N VAL A 394 -3.25 17.08 6.20
CA VAL A 394 -2.56 16.31 7.26
C VAL A 394 -1.60 17.19 8.05
N ARG A 395 -1.46 16.92 9.34
CA ARG A 395 -0.53 17.63 10.22
C ARG A 395 0.76 16.84 10.38
N ILE A 396 1.89 17.49 10.15
CA ILE A 396 3.22 16.96 10.45
C ILE A 396 3.75 17.64 11.72
N LEU A 397 3.93 16.85 12.77
CA LEU A 397 4.44 17.29 14.06
C LEU A 397 5.97 17.22 14.14
N GLU A 398 6.56 18.12 14.92
CA GLU A 398 7.95 17.97 15.35
C GLU A 398 8.06 16.81 16.34
N ARG A 399 9.03 15.92 16.13
CA ARG A 399 9.38 14.97 17.18
C ARG A 399 10.40 15.61 18.11
N GLY A 400 9.98 15.94 19.33
CA GLY A 400 10.89 16.31 20.41
C GLY A 400 11.98 15.26 20.55
N GLY A 401 13.25 15.65 20.46
CA GLY A 401 14.35 14.74 20.73
C GLY A 401 14.21 14.22 22.16
N GLY A 402 13.89 12.93 22.31
CA GLY A 402 13.96 12.23 23.58
C GLY A 402 15.39 12.28 24.11
N GLY A 403 15.69 13.36 24.82
CA GLY A 403 16.91 13.51 25.60
C GLY A 403 16.89 12.44 26.67
N GLY A 404 17.70 11.40 26.47
CA GLY A 404 17.98 10.40 27.48
C GLY A 404 18.29 11.11 28.79
N ASN A 405 17.43 10.85 29.77
CA ASN A 405 17.56 11.48 31.07
C ASN A 405 18.94 11.13 31.62
N ALA A 406 19.68 12.17 31.96
CA ALA A 406 21.04 12.11 32.46
C ALA A 406 21.08 11.26 33.74
N GLY A 407 21.53 10.02 33.61
CA GLY A 407 21.93 9.17 34.72
C GLY A 407 23.17 9.79 35.37
N GLY A 408 22.94 10.50 36.47
CA GLY A 408 23.95 11.21 37.23
C GLY A 408 25.13 10.34 37.60
N ASN A 409 26.32 10.90 37.40
CA ASN A 409 27.54 10.51 38.06
C ASN A 409 27.29 10.32 39.56
N ASN A 410 27.40 9.10 40.04
CA ASN A 410 27.84 8.88 41.41
C ASN A 410 29.00 7.89 41.41
N ALA A 411 30.18 8.46 41.62
CA ALA A 411 31.43 7.77 41.81
C ALA A 411 31.35 6.90 43.07
N GLY A 412 31.26 5.59 42.88
CA GLY A 412 31.41 4.58 43.92
C GLY A 412 32.62 3.72 43.59
N GLY A 413 33.80 4.15 44.04
CA GLY A 413 35.04 3.39 43.90
C GLY A 413 34.94 2.05 44.62
N ASN A 414 35.42 0.99 43.98
CA ASN A 414 35.91 -0.18 44.70
C ASN A 414 37.03 -0.83 43.89
N ASP A 415 38.22 -0.33 44.15
CA ASP A 415 39.50 -0.84 43.66
C ASP A 415 39.78 -2.19 44.33
N LYS A 416 39.81 -3.27 43.53
CA LYS A 416 40.20 -4.61 43.99
C LYS A 416 41.72 -4.73 43.95
N GLY A 417 42.37 -4.21 44.98
CA GLY A 417 43.76 -4.49 45.30
C GLY A 417 43.89 -5.86 45.98
N ASN A 418 44.35 -6.86 45.23
CA ASN A 418 44.79 -8.14 45.76
C ASN A 418 46.29 -8.07 46.06
N GLY A 419 46.71 -8.30 47.31
CA GLY A 419 48.07 -8.75 47.58
C GLY A 419 48.66 -8.38 48.95
N PRO A 420 49.35 -9.32 49.63
CA PRO A 420 49.46 -9.33 51.08
C PRO A 420 50.81 -8.79 51.59
N LYS A 421 50.86 -8.42 52.88
CA LYS A 421 51.79 -8.99 53.90
C LYS A 421 51.93 -8.10 55.14
N LYS A 422 51.88 -8.83 56.26
CA LYS A 422 52.43 -8.58 57.61
C LYS A 422 51.64 -7.68 58.54
#